data_AF-A0A8S4RI61-F1
#
_entry.id   AF-A0A8S4RI61-F1
#
_cell.length_a   1.000
_cell.length_b   1.000
_cell.length_c   1.000
_cell.angle_alpha   90.00
_cell.angle_beta   90.00
_cell.angle_gamma   90.00
#
_symmetry.space_group_name_H-M   'P 1'
#
loop_
_entity.id
_entity.type
_entity.pdbx_description
1 polymer ?
#
loop_
_entity_poly.entity_id
_entity_poly.type
_entity_poly.pdbx_seq_one_letter_code
_entity_poly.pdbx_strand_id
1 'polypeptide(L)'
;MIGVPLKPPLGVGSECRNSKGSGCHVGYLRFNTYPRHPSFIARTVFVKNNNVEDACRLINRVLGKDGILEQYRLTRYYEKPFQTRRRVNHEKCKAIYNEDMERKIQFVLRKNRHEPFPGCH
;
A
#
# COMPACT_ATOMS: atom_id res chain seq x y z
N MET A 1 -25.72 13.90 -18.56
CA MET A 1 -24.83 14.55 -17.58
C MET A 1 -24.86 13.71 -16.31
N ILE A 2 -23.86 12.86 -16.10
CA ILE A 2 -23.82 11.97 -14.92
C ILE A 2 -22.90 12.64 -13.90
N GLY A 3 -23.51 13.16 -12.83
CA GLY A 3 -22.80 13.77 -11.71
C GLY A 3 -21.96 12.72 -11.00
N VAL A 4 -20.65 12.89 -11.01
CA VAL A 4 -19.74 12.06 -10.21
C VAL A 4 -19.71 12.65 -8.81
N PRO A 5 -20.03 11.88 -7.75
CA PRO A 5 -19.95 12.38 -6.38
C PRO A 5 -18.49 12.72 -6.06
N LEU A 6 -18.23 14.01 -5.83
CA LEU A 6 -17.00 14.51 -5.25
C LEU A 6 -16.82 13.87 -3.88
N LYS A 7 -15.79 13.03 -3.75
CA LYS A 7 -15.36 12.52 -2.45
C LYS A 7 -14.82 13.72 -1.65
N PRO A 8 -15.39 14.07 -0.48
CA PRO A 8 -14.88 15.18 0.31
C PRO A 8 -13.48 14.85 0.84
N PRO A 9 -12.59 15.86 0.98
CA PRO A 9 -11.28 15.69 1.58
C PRO A 9 -11.42 15.28 3.04
N LEU A 10 -10.67 14.26 3.44
CA LEU A 10 -10.67 13.70 4.78
C LEU A 10 -10.15 14.74 5.80
N GLY A 11 -11.01 15.11 6.74
CA GLY A 11 -10.69 15.22 8.17
C GLY A 11 -9.77 16.35 8.60
N VAL A 12 -10.37 17.50 8.90
CA VAL A 12 -9.81 18.45 9.87
C VAL A 12 -9.78 17.75 11.24
N GLY A 13 -8.63 17.78 11.91
CA GLY A 13 -8.43 17.12 13.20
C GLY A 13 -9.39 17.64 14.27
N SER A 14 -10.03 16.73 15.00
CA SER A 14 -10.68 17.03 16.26
C SER A 14 -9.66 16.95 17.39
N GLU A 15 -8.96 18.06 17.66
CA GLU A 15 -8.36 18.29 18.98
C GLU A 15 -9.51 18.53 19.98
N CYS A 16 -9.92 17.48 20.71
CA CYS A 16 -10.76 17.65 21.88
C CYS A 16 -9.89 18.02 23.07
N ARG A 17 -9.70 19.33 23.26
CA ARG A 17 -9.18 19.93 24.49
C ARG A 17 -10.05 19.52 25.67
N ASN A 18 -9.41 19.03 26.73
CA ASN A 18 -9.99 18.84 28.06
C ASN A 18 -10.74 20.10 28.51
N SER A 19 -12.01 19.97 28.87
CA SER A 19 -12.63 20.84 29.86
C SER A 19 -13.65 20.04 30.68
N LYS A 20 -13.42 20.06 31.99
CA LYS A 20 -14.36 19.57 33.00
C LYS A 20 -15.65 20.40 32.92
N GLY A 21 -16.80 19.76 33.02
CA GLY A 21 -18.08 20.46 33.11
C GLY A 21 -19.26 19.52 33.11
N SER A 22 -19.83 19.32 34.30
CA SER A 22 -21.15 18.77 34.54
C SER A 22 -22.22 19.48 33.70
N GLY A 23 -23.05 18.72 32.99
CA GLY A 23 -24.17 19.28 32.24
C GLY A 23 -25.01 18.18 31.60
N CYS A 24 -26.07 17.79 32.30
CA CYS A 24 -27.09 16.87 31.84
C CYS A 24 -27.76 17.43 30.57
N HIS A 25 -27.63 16.74 29.44
CA HIS A 25 -28.60 16.84 28.35
C HIS A 25 -29.05 15.44 27.98
N VAL A 26 -30.35 15.22 28.17
CA VAL A 26 -31.09 14.06 27.69
C VAL A 26 -31.02 14.07 26.17
N GLY A 27 -30.08 13.31 25.63
CA GLY A 27 -29.87 13.12 24.20
C GLY A 27 -29.86 11.64 23.91
N TYR A 28 -30.94 11.17 23.27
CA TYR A 28 -31.15 9.85 22.68
C TYR A 28 -29.89 8.99 22.60
N LEU A 29 -29.93 7.85 23.28
CA LEU A 29 -29.02 6.74 23.08
C LEU A 29 -29.11 6.27 21.62
N ARG A 30 -28.33 6.90 20.73
CA ARG A 30 -27.93 6.28 19.47
C ARG A 30 -26.84 5.27 19.79
N PHE A 31 -27.23 4.16 20.41
CA PHE A 31 -26.43 2.94 20.40
C PHE A 31 -26.37 2.43 18.97
N ASN A 32 -25.33 2.85 18.25
CA ASN A 32 -24.80 2.09 17.14
C ASN A 32 -23.42 1.56 17.58
N THR A 33 -23.41 0.75 18.64
CA THR A 33 -22.21 0.06 19.14
C THR A 33 -22.02 -1.26 18.40
N TYR A 34 -21.76 -1.17 17.10
CA TYR A 34 -20.98 -2.21 16.43
C TYR A 34 -19.66 -1.57 16.00
N PRO A 35 -18.53 -1.88 16.66
CA PRO A 35 -17.24 -1.49 16.12
C PRO A 35 -17.11 -2.16 14.75
N ARG A 36 -17.22 -1.35 13.69
CA ARG A 36 -17.19 -1.81 12.29
C ARG A 36 -15.94 -2.65 12.00
N HIS A 37 -14.84 -2.35 12.70
CA HIS A 37 -13.63 -3.16 12.75
C HIS A 37 -12.99 -3.07 14.15
N PRO A 38 -12.36 -4.15 14.64
CA PRO A 38 -11.66 -4.11 15.91
C PRO A 38 -10.31 -3.40 15.78
N SER A 39 -9.96 -2.59 16.79
CA SER A 39 -8.71 -1.82 16.81
C SER A 39 -7.48 -2.73 16.95
N PHE A 40 -6.34 -2.29 16.41
CA PHE A 40 -5.03 -2.94 16.55
C PHE A 40 -4.88 -4.36 15.98
N ILE A 41 -5.83 -4.82 15.15
CA ILE A 41 -5.72 -6.10 14.44
C ILE A 41 -5.13 -5.92 13.04
N ALA A 42 -5.46 -4.82 12.36
CA ALA A 42 -4.96 -4.58 11.01
C ALA A 42 -3.56 -3.94 11.04
N ARG A 43 -2.59 -4.60 10.39
CA ARG A 43 -1.24 -4.05 10.08
C ARG A 43 -0.45 -3.59 11.32
N THR A 44 -0.66 -4.24 12.45
CA THR A 44 0.10 -4.04 13.68
C THR A 44 1.23 -5.06 13.77
N VAL A 45 2.35 -4.66 14.39
CA VAL A 45 3.51 -5.52 14.63
C VAL A 45 3.92 -5.38 16.09
N PHE A 46 4.16 -6.51 16.75
CA PHE A 46 4.72 -6.52 18.10
C PHE A 46 6.23 -6.36 18.06
N VAL A 47 6.74 -5.48 18.93
CA VAL A 47 8.18 -5.27 19.11
C VAL A 47 8.73 -6.40 19.99
N LYS A 48 9.74 -7.11 19.50
CA LYS A 48 10.45 -8.13 20.28
C LYS A 48 11.73 -7.53 20.85
N ASN A 49 12.04 -7.86 22.10
CA ASN A 49 13.32 -7.52 22.74
C ASN A 49 13.68 -6.02 22.65
N ASN A 50 12.69 -5.13 22.74
CA ASN A 50 12.84 -3.67 22.62
C ASN A 50 13.50 -3.18 21.31
N ASN A 51 13.60 -4.02 20.28
CA ASN A 51 14.17 -3.63 19.00
C ASN A 51 13.09 -3.00 18.10
N VAL A 52 12.95 -1.69 18.21
CA VAL A 52 11.95 -0.90 17.48
C VAL A 52 12.31 -0.78 15.99
N GLU A 53 13.60 -0.72 15.66
CA GLU A 53 14.06 -0.54 14.28
C GLU A 53 13.65 -1.71 13.38
N ASP A 54 13.82 -2.93 13.86
CA ASP A 54 13.43 -4.12 13.11
C ASP A 54 11.91 -4.24 12.96
N ALA A 55 11.14 -3.84 13.99
CA ALA A 55 9.69 -3.77 13.89
C ALA A 55 9.25 -2.74 12.84
N CYS A 56 9.87 -1.57 12.79
CA CYS A 56 9.61 -0.55 11.77
C CYS A 56 9.94 -1.03 10.35
N ARG A 57 11.08 -1.72 10.16
CA ARG A 57 11.44 -2.33 8.87
C ARG A 57 10.44 -3.39 8.45
N LEU A 58 9.99 -4.21 9.39
CA LEU A 58 8.98 -5.24 9.14
C LEU A 58 7.66 -4.62 8.69
N ILE A 59 7.17 -3.60 9.40
CA ILE A 59 5.96 -2.85 9.03
C ILE A 59 6.11 -2.28 7.61
N ASN A 60 7.22 -1.62 7.29
CA ASN A 60 7.45 -1.06 5.95
C ASN A 60 7.43 -2.13 4.86
N ARG A 61 7.96 -3.33 5.13
CA ARG A 61 7.89 -4.46 4.20
C ARG A 61 6.45 -4.95 4.00
N VAL A 62 5.67 -5.05 5.07
CA VAL A 62 4.25 -5.45 5.00
C VAL A 62 3.45 -4.42 4.20
N LEU A 63 3.61 -3.13 4.51
CA LEU A 63 2.95 -2.04 3.79
C LEU A 63 3.36 -1.96 2.31
N GLY A 64 4.61 -2.28 2.00
CA GLY A 64 5.12 -2.36 0.63
C GLY A 64 4.50 -3.52 -0.16
N LYS A 65 4.37 -4.71 0.45
CA LYS A 65 3.73 -5.88 -0.18
C LYS A 65 2.24 -5.66 -0.44
N ASP A 66 1.54 -5.02 0.50
CA ASP A 66 0.13 -4.69 0.36
C ASP A 66 -0.12 -3.59 -0.71
N GLY A 67 0.91 -2.84 -1.13
CA GLY A 67 0.80 -1.78 -2.13
C GLY A 67 0.09 -0.51 -1.64
N ILE A 68 -0.13 -0.36 -0.32
CA ILE A 68 -0.86 0.78 0.27
C ILE A 68 -0.14 2.10 0.03
N LEU A 69 1.19 2.07 0.07
CA LEU A 69 2.00 3.27 -0.15
C LEU A 69 1.82 3.80 -1.58
N GLU A 70 1.73 2.91 -2.58
CA GLU A 70 1.46 3.31 -3.96
C GLU A 70 0.03 3.80 -4.14
N GLN A 71 -0.94 3.11 -3.54
CA GLN A 71 -2.33 3.57 -3.53
C GLN A 71 -2.46 4.97 -2.92
N TYR A 72 -1.82 5.22 -1.77
CA TYR A 72 -1.84 6.52 -1.12
C TYR A 72 -1.28 7.62 -2.03
N ARG A 73 -0.14 7.37 -2.68
CA ARG A 73 0.46 8.30 -3.64
C ARG A 73 -0.47 8.60 -4.83
N LEU A 74 -1.12 7.58 -5.38
CA LEU A 74 -2.05 7.73 -6.51
C LEU A 74 -3.33 8.48 -6.12
N THR A 75 -3.85 8.25 -4.91
CA THR A 75 -5.09 8.88 -4.43
C THR A 75 -4.93 10.33 -3.98
N ARG A 76 -3.71 10.87 -3.93
CA ARG A 76 -3.46 12.26 -3.52
C ARG A 76 -4.14 13.27 -4.46
N TYR A 77 -4.18 12.97 -5.76
CA TYR A 77 -4.84 13.80 -6.77
C TYR A 77 -5.76 12.93 -7.64
N TYR A 78 -6.77 13.55 -8.24
CA TYR A 78 -7.67 12.83 -9.15
C TYR A 78 -6.94 12.46 -10.45
N GLU A 79 -6.81 11.17 -10.72
CA GLU A 79 -6.35 10.63 -12.00
C GLU A 79 -7.55 10.45 -12.94
N LYS A 80 -7.44 10.94 -14.18
CA LYS A 80 -8.51 10.77 -15.17
C LYS A 80 -8.59 9.28 -15.60
N PRO A 81 -9.78 8.74 -15.91
CA PRO A 81 -9.95 7.30 -16.16
C PRO A 81 -9.10 6.76 -17.32
N PHE A 82 -8.85 7.57 -18.36
CA PHE A 82 -7.98 7.16 -19.46
C PHE A 82 -6.51 7.07 -19.06
N GLN A 83 -6.05 7.90 -18.11
CA GLN A 83 -4.69 7.87 -17.58
C GLN A 83 -4.49 6.61 -16.73
N THR A 84 -5.45 6.30 -15.86
CA THR A 84 -5.45 5.06 -15.06
C THR A 84 -5.38 3.81 -15.96
N ARG A 85 -6.18 3.76 -17.04
CA ARG A 85 -6.15 2.64 -17.99
C ARG A 85 -4.79 2.51 -18.68
N ARG A 86 -4.17 3.62 -19.08
CA ARG A 86 -2.83 3.64 -19.70
C ARG A 86 -1.76 3.14 -18.72
N ARG A 87 -1.81 3.61 -17.47
CA ARG A 87 -0.88 3.22 -16.41
C ARG A 87 -0.96 1.73 -16.11
N VAL A 88 -2.17 1.21 -15.87
CA VAL A 88 -2.38 -0.22 -15.56
C VAL A 88 -1.91 -1.11 -16.71
N ASN A 89 -2.19 -0.73 -17.97
CA ASN A 89 -1.70 -1.49 -19.11
C ASN A 89 -0.18 -1.51 -19.19
N HIS A 90 0.47 -0.36 -18.97
CA HIS A 90 1.92 -0.27 -18.96
C HIS A 90 2.54 -1.12 -17.84
N GLU A 91 1.99 -1.08 -16.62
CA GLU A 91 2.42 -1.89 -15.49
C GLU A 91 2.32 -3.40 -15.80
N LYS A 92 1.21 -3.83 -16.40
CA LYS A 92 1.00 -5.23 -16.81
C LYS A 92 2.01 -5.68 -17.86
N CYS A 93 2.19 -4.91 -18.93
CA CYS A 93 3.14 -5.26 -19.99
C CYS A 93 4.57 -5.30 -19.46
N LYS A 94 4.93 -4.37 -18.57
CA LYS A 94 6.24 -4.37 -17.92
C LYS A 94 6.44 -5.58 -17.02
N ALA A 95 5.42 -5.99 -16.27
CA ALA A 95 5.49 -7.19 -15.42
C ALA A 95 5.72 -8.46 -16.24
N ILE A 96 4.95 -8.65 -17.33
CA ILE A 96 5.12 -9.79 -18.26
C ILE A 96 6.54 -9.80 -18.85
N TYR A 97 7.00 -8.64 -19.32
CA TYR A 97 8.34 -8.52 -19.90
C TYR A 97 9.44 -8.87 -18.89
N ASN A 98 9.34 -8.37 -17.67
CA ASN A 98 10.31 -8.64 -16.62
C ASN A 98 10.33 -10.14 -16.27
N GLU A 99 9.16 -10.76 -16.14
CA GLU A 99 9.03 -12.20 -15.85
C GLU A 99 9.67 -13.05 -16.97
N ASP A 100 9.41 -12.73 -18.24
CA ASP A 100 10.00 -13.44 -19.38
C ASP A 100 11.50 -13.21 -19.51
N MET A 101 11.98 -11.99 -19.22
CA MET A 101 13.41 -11.71 -19.21
C MET A 101 14.13 -12.44 -18.09
N GLU A 102 13.56 -12.51 -16.89
CA GLU A 102 14.13 -13.29 -15.77
C GLU A 102 14.26 -14.77 -16.14
N ARG A 103 13.23 -15.36 -16.77
CA ARG A 103 13.29 -16.74 -17.27
C ARG A 103 14.38 -16.92 -18.33
N LYS A 104 14.49 -15.98 -19.27
CA LYS A 104 15.53 -16.00 -20.32
C LYS A 104 16.93 -15.91 -19.72
N ILE A 105 17.13 -15.01 -18.75
CA ILE A 105 18.42 -14.83 -18.06
C ILE A 105 18.79 -16.13 -17.36
N GLN A 106 17.89 -16.73 -16.58
CA GLN A 106 18.14 -18.01 -15.91
C GLN A 106 18.49 -19.14 -16.89
N PHE A 107 17.89 -19.14 -18.08
CA PHE A 107 18.21 -20.09 -19.13
C PHE A 107 19.61 -19.87 -19.71
N VAL A 108 19.94 -18.63 -20.09
CA VAL A 108 21.23 -18.27 -20.70
C VAL A 108 22.38 -18.43 -19.71
N LEU A 109 22.16 -18.12 -18.43
CA LEU A 109 23.17 -18.26 -17.37
C LEU A 109 23.73 -19.68 -17.27
N ARG A 110 22.96 -20.72 -17.64
CA ARG A 110 23.46 -22.11 -17.68
C ARG A 110 24.64 -22.30 -18.65
N LYS A 111 24.76 -21.44 -19.66
CA LYS A 111 25.83 -21.50 -20.67
C LYS A 111 26.94 -20.49 -20.40
N ASN A 112 26.89 -19.72 -19.31
CA ASN A 112 27.94 -18.79 -18.91
C ASN A 112 29.13 -19.54 -18.28
N ARG A 113 29.81 -20.34 -19.11
CA ARG A 113 31.05 -21.06 -18.79
C ARG A 113 32.18 -20.49 -19.65
N HIS A 114 33.43 -20.69 -19.24
CA HIS A 114 34.58 -20.36 -20.09
C HIS A 114 34.42 -21.02 -21.46
N GLU A 115 34.85 -20.31 -22.51
CA GLU A 115 34.79 -20.83 -23.87
C GLU A 115 35.51 -22.19 -23.94
N PRO A 116 34.84 -23.24 -24.47
CA PRO A 116 35.43 -24.58 -24.54
C PRO A 116 36.53 -24.72 -25.61
N PHE A 117 36.60 -23.83 -26.60
CA PHE A 117 37.54 -23.94 -27.73
C PHE A 117 38.37 -22.67 -27.94
N PRO A 118 39.29 -22.34 -27.01
CA PRO A 118 40.19 -21.21 -27.20
C PRO A 118 41.09 -21.43 -28.42
N GLY A 119 41.03 -20.53 -29.40
CA GLY A 119 41.93 -20.53 -30.57
C GLY A 119 41.39 -21.16 -31.86
N CYS A 120 40.15 -21.64 -31.89
CA CYS A 120 39.47 -22.03 -33.13
C CYS A 120 38.70 -20.82 -33.70
N HIS A 121 39.38 -20.03 -34.53
CA HIS A 121 38.81 -18.95 -35.33
C HIS A 121 39.01 -19.20 -36.82
#